data_AF-A0A813VQQ8-F1
#
_entry.id   AF-A0A813VQQ8-F1
#
_cell.length_a   1.000
_cell.length_b   1.000
_cell.length_c   1.000
_cell.angle_alpha   90.00
_cell.angle_beta   90.00
_cell.angle_gamma   90.00
#
_symmetry.space_group_name_H-M   'P 1'
#
loop_
_entity.id
_entity.type
_entity.pdbx_description
1 polymer ?
#
loop_
_entity_poly.entity_id
_entity_poly.type
_entity_poly.pdbx_seq_one_letter_code
_entity_poly.pdbx_strand_id
1 'polypeptide(L)'
;MATEHEITMVTLGRPFHLGMLYDVRNDQSITGVTLWDWQTLANHTTTHKQPYTGYEIITEDSLQHKAHALGIDAHSLKLRLLLGGRMSMSGSAKYAEDYQKTNHEARLTLKYSTTTHFQELTMKHLGRDDLDHSYLLDTDIATHVVTRVVYGAEAFFVFDRTVSDSESKKAVSGSLKAIFDKPVFNIEGKFKLNLTKQEKNFVDKLRCKFYSDFRLKKNPNNFEEAVTIYRQLPSLLGINNENAIPKKVWLYPLHLLDNNITRIVREISSNLVDYSISTIENLRSLEVRALDLLENSIFTRLNHMKEQLSDFTARLSKIQGDLKEKLALYLPKLRGNTSVEESVLFNVFKKVDSSPFNQQKLESWLKEKEKEIA
;
A
#
# COMPACT_ATOMS: atom_id res chain seq x y z
N MET A 1 -17.63 18.29 -4.94
CA MET A 1 -17.04 19.31 -5.82
C MET A 1 -16.08 18.61 -6.76
N ALA A 2 -15.99 19.02 -8.03
CA ALA A 2 -14.94 18.54 -8.91
C ALA A 2 -13.58 19.00 -8.34
N THR A 3 -12.53 18.21 -8.48
CA THR A 3 -11.19 18.62 -8.06
C THR A 3 -10.70 19.74 -8.98
N GLU A 4 -10.84 20.99 -8.54
CA GLU A 4 -10.37 22.21 -9.22
C GLU A 4 -8.84 22.41 -9.08
N HIS A 5 -8.14 21.44 -8.48
CA HIS A 5 -6.74 21.55 -8.12
C HIS A 5 -5.96 20.32 -8.56
N GLU A 6 -4.66 20.53 -8.76
CA GLU A 6 -3.68 19.47 -9.03
C GLU A 6 -3.71 18.42 -7.91
N ILE A 7 -3.79 17.14 -8.28
CA ILE A 7 -3.83 16.03 -7.32
C ILE A 7 -2.44 15.39 -7.24
N THR A 8 -1.97 15.11 -6.03
CA THR A 8 -0.75 14.32 -5.85
C THR A 8 -1.08 12.84 -5.62
N MET A 9 -0.31 11.95 -6.22
CA MET A 9 -0.53 10.50 -6.15
C MET A 9 0.79 9.73 -6.11
N VAL A 10 0.87 8.70 -5.27
CA VAL A 10 1.98 7.76 -5.28
C VAL A 10 1.83 6.73 -6.41
N THR A 11 2.95 6.32 -7.00
CA THR A 11 2.94 5.49 -8.21
C THR A 11 2.72 4.01 -7.91
N LEU A 12 3.11 3.57 -6.71
CA LEU A 12 3.03 2.17 -6.25
C LEU A 12 3.77 1.19 -7.17
N GLY A 13 4.92 1.64 -7.71
CA GLY A 13 5.74 0.86 -8.64
C GLY A 13 5.18 0.77 -10.06
N ARG A 14 4.10 1.48 -10.38
CA ARG A 14 3.61 1.60 -11.76
C ARG A 14 4.53 2.52 -12.57
N PRO A 15 4.75 2.23 -13.86
CA PRO A 15 5.50 3.12 -14.72
C PRO A 15 4.71 4.43 -14.92
N PHE A 16 5.39 5.56 -14.75
CA PHE A 16 4.86 6.89 -15.04
C PHE A 16 5.94 7.74 -15.70
N HIS A 17 5.50 8.65 -16.56
CA HIS A 17 6.35 9.66 -17.18
C HIS A 17 5.56 10.95 -17.38
N LEU A 18 6.26 12.05 -17.64
CA LEU A 18 5.63 13.33 -17.96
C LEU A 18 4.77 13.22 -19.23
N GLY A 19 3.64 13.93 -19.24
CA GLY A 19 2.68 13.91 -20.35
C GLY A 19 1.80 12.65 -20.41
N MET A 20 2.01 11.67 -19.53
CA MET A 20 1.17 10.48 -19.47
C MET A 20 -0.25 10.84 -19.04
N LEU A 21 -1.24 10.36 -19.79
CA LEU A 21 -2.65 10.53 -19.47
C LEU A 21 -3.07 9.56 -18.35
N TYR A 22 -3.94 10.03 -17.46
CA TYR A 22 -4.42 9.26 -16.32
C TYR A 22 -5.92 9.42 -16.11
N ASP A 23 -6.61 8.30 -15.91
CA ASP A 23 -7.99 8.30 -15.46
C ASP A 23 -8.08 8.04 -13.95
N VAL A 24 -8.27 9.11 -13.20
CA VAL A 24 -8.48 9.08 -11.76
C VAL A 24 -9.76 8.30 -11.37
N ARG A 25 -10.80 8.23 -12.21
CA ARG A 25 -12.04 7.52 -11.88
C ARG A 25 -11.78 6.02 -11.67
N ASN A 26 -11.00 5.44 -12.57
CA ASN A 26 -10.64 4.02 -12.58
C ASN A 26 -9.26 3.75 -11.93
N ASP A 27 -8.52 4.81 -11.60
CA ASP A 27 -7.13 4.76 -11.13
C ASP A 27 -6.25 3.94 -12.09
N GLN A 28 -6.31 4.37 -13.36
CA GLN A 28 -5.70 3.70 -14.51
C GLN A 28 -4.86 4.68 -15.33
N SER A 29 -3.64 4.25 -15.66
CA SER A 29 -2.76 4.96 -16.59
C SER A 29 -3.13 4.63 -18.04
N ILE A 30 -3.20 5.65 -18.89
CA ILE A 30 -3.45 5.51 -20.32
C ILE A 30 -2.10 5.43 -21.04
N THR A 31 -1.88 4.34 -21.77
CA THR A 31 -0.60 4.03 -22.42
C THR A 31 -0.73 4.11 -23.93
N GLY A 32 0.34 4.48 -24.63
CA GLY A 32 0.38 4.50 -26.10
C GLY A 32 -0.12 5.80 -26.75
N VAL A 33 -0.61 6.76 -25.95
CA VAL A 33 -1.03 8.09 -26.41
C VAL A 33 -0.61 9.16 -25.40
N THR A 34 -0.24 10.34 -25.88
CA THR A 34 0.16 11.53 -25.10
C THR A 34 -0.43 12.78 -25.74
N LEU A 35 -0.58 13.88 -24.99
CA LEU A 35 -1.07 15.15 -25.56
C LEU A 35 -0.02 15.88 -26.41
N TRP A 36 1.25 15.53 -26.20
CA TRP A 36 2.41 16.11 -26.84
C TRP A 36 3.26 15.02 -27.46
N ASP A 37 3.94 15.37 -28.55
CA ASP A 37 5.02 14.59 -29.12
C ASP A 37 6.19 14.51 -28.14
N TRP A 38 6.97 13.43 -28.25
CA TRP A 38 8.11 13.22 -27.37
C TRP A 38 9.15 14.36 -27.44
N GLN A 39 9.35 14.94 -28.64
CA GLN A 39 10.28 16.07 -28.84
C GLN A 39 9.78 17.32 -28.10
N THR A 40 8.49 17.62 -28.16
CA THR A 40 7.85 18.72 -27.45
C THR A 40 7.97 18.54 -25.93
N LEU A 41 7.69 17.34 -25.42
CA LEU A 41 7.86 17.01 -23.99
C LEU A 41 9.31 17.20 -23.54
N ALA A 42 10.28 16.72 -24.31
CA ALA A 42 11.70 16.84 -23.97
C ALA A 42 12.15 18.30 -23.89
N ASN A 43 11.71 19.15 -24.83
CA ASN A 43 12.04 20.58 -24.84
C ASN A 43 11.41 21.34 -23.66
N HIS A 44 10.29 20.87 -23.14
CA HIS A 44 9.51 21.55 -22.10
C HIS A 44 9.69 20.98 -20.70
N THR A 45 10.60 20.02 -20.53
CA THR A 45 10.88 19.38 -19.25
C THR A 45 12.03 20.08 -18.54
N THR A 46 11.81 20.50 -17.29
CA THR A 46 12.89 20.92 -16.39
C THR A 46 13.17 19.81 -15.37
N THR A 47 14.45 19.63 -15.02
CA THR A 47 14.89 18.65 -14.02
C THR A 47 15.60 19.36 -12.88
N HIS A 48 15.20 19.05 -11.66
CA HIS A 48 15.74 19.65 -10.45
C HIS A 48 16.20 18.57 -9.48
N LYS A 49 17.38 18.74 -8.88
CA LYS A 49 17.89 17.83 -7.86
C LYS A 49 17.06 17.98 -6.58
N GLN A 50 16.65 16.86 -6.00
CA GLN A 50 15.90 16.80 -4.75
C GLN A 50 16.33 15.55 -3.96
N PRO A 51 17.58 15.51 -3.47
CA PRO A 51 18.08 14.37 -2.72
C PRO A 51 17.43 14.31 -1.32
N TYR A 52 16.94 13.13 -0.96
CA TYR A 52 16.50 12.81 0.40
C TYR A 52 16.80 11.33 0.65
N THR A 53 17.19 11.01 1.88
CA THR A 53 17.27 9.63 2.37
C THR A 53 16.79 9.61 3.80
N GLY A 54 15.85 8.72 4.11
CA GLY A 54 15.31 8.54 5.44
C GLY A 54 14.86 7.11 5.66
N TYR A 55 14.56 6.79 6.91
CA TYR A 55 14.01 5.51 7.30
C TYR A 55 12.90 5.71 8.33
N GLU A 56 12.04 4.70 8.45
CA GLU A 56 10.92 4.66 9.40
C GLU A 56 10.80 3.24 9.97
N ILE A 57 10.55 3.14 11.28
CA ILE A 57 10.29 1.86 11.95
C ILE A 57 8.80 1.79 12.26
N ILE A 58 8.15 0.75 11.74
CA ILE A 58 6.70 0.53 11.84
C ILE A 58 6.46 -0.76 12.61
N THR A 59 5.62 -0.72 13.64
CA THR A 59 5.28 -1.88 14.48
C THR A 59 3.85 -2.38 14.28
N GLU A 60 3.05 -1.60 13.56
CA GLU A 60 1.65 -1.85 13.25
C GLU A 60 1.49 -2.40 11.83
N ASP A 61 0.49 -3.25 11.62
CA ASP A 61 0.22 -3.92 10.33
C ASP A 61 -1.22 -3.63 9.83
N SER A 62 -1.86 -2.59 10.37
CA SER A 62 -3.18 -2.16 9.87
C SER A 62 -3.06 -1.51 8.50
N LEU A 63 -4.15 -1.53 7.73
CA LEU A 63 -4.19 -0.95 6.39
C LEU A 63 -3.91 0.55 6.43
N GLN A 64 -4.35 1.29 7.46
CA GLN A 64 -4.04 2.72 7.60
C GLN A 64 -2.54 2.95 7.79
N HIS A 65 -1.87 2.13 8.61
CA HIS A 65 -0.43 2.24 8.81
C HIS A 65 0.34 1.86 7.54
N LYS A 66 -0.10 0.83 6.80
CA LYS A 66 0.46 0.50 5.49
C LYS A 66 0.24 1.61 4.46
N ALA A 67 -0.94 2.22 4.43
CA ALA A 67 -1.24 3.34 3.55
C ALA A 67 -0.33 4.54 3.86
N HIS A 68 -0.18 4.90 5.14
CA HIS A 68 0.75 5.94 5.58
C HIS A 68 2.20 5.62 5.19
N ALA A 69 2.64 4.38 5.45
CA ALA A 69 3.98 3.93 5.10
C ALA A 69 4.26 4.00 3.60
N LEU A 70 3.26 3.84 2.75
CA LEU A 70 3.36 3.97 1.29
C LEU A 70 3.12 5.40 0.77
N GLY A 71 2.89 6.38 1.66
CA GLY A 71 2.59 7.78 1.29
C GLY A 71 1.21 7.95 0.63
N ILE A 72 0.26 7.07 0.94
CA ILE A 72 -1.09 7.09 0.38
C ILE A 72 -1.99 7.98 1.26
N ASP A 73 -2.18 9.22 0.81
CA ASP A 73 -3.08 10.17 1.47
C ASP A 73 -4.50 10.10 0.89
N ALA A 74 -4.61 9.93 -0.43
CA ALA A 74 -5.87 9.96 -1.16
C ALA A 74 -6.84 8.86 -0.68
N HIS A 75 -8.02 9.27 -0.23
CA HIS A 75 -9.10 8.41 0.26
C HIS A 75 -9.48 7.29 -0.71
N SER A 76 -9.60 7.63 -2.00
CA SER A 76 -9.93 6.67 -3.05
C SER A 76 -8.86 5.60 -3.20
N LEU A 77 -7.57 5.97 -3.08
CA LEU A 77 -6.46 5.03 -3.16
C LEU A 77 -6.39 4.14 -1.91
N LYS A 78 -6.71 4.68 -0.72
CA LYS A 78 -6.89 3.87 0.52
C LYS A 78 -7.98 2.81 0.34
N LEU A 79 -9.13 3.17 -0.24
CA LEU A 79 -10.17 2.18 -0.57
C LEU A 79 -9.70 1.15 -1.59
N ARG A 80 -8.91 1.54 -2.60
CA ARG A 80 -8.38 0.55 -3.56
C ARG A 80 -7.42 -0.44 -2.91
N LEU A 81 -6.71 -0.09 -1.84
CA LEU A 81 -5.86 -1.06 -1.11
C LEU A 81 -6.67 -2.25 -0.58
N LEU A 82 -7.96 -2.07 -0.25
CA LEU A 82 -8.83 -3.15 0.18
C LEU A 82 -9.06 -4.20 -0.93
N LEU A 83 -8.91 -3.81 -2.19
CA LEU A 83 -9.09 -4.67 -3.36
C LEU A 83 -7.87 -5.55 -3.68
N GLY A 84 -6.88 -5.65 -2.77
CA GLY A 84 -5.59 -6.32 -2.94
C GLY A 84 -5.54 -7.50 -3.92
N GLY A 85 -4.46 -7.63 -4.67
CA GLY A 85 -4.32 -8.58 -5.79
C GLY A 85 -5.01 -8.13 -7.09
N ARG A 86 -5.87 -7.10 -7.05
CA ARG A 86 -6.50 -6.48 -8.24
C ARG A 86 -5.91 -5.12 -8.62
N MET A 87 -5.00 -4.60 -7.80
CA MET A 87 -4.24 -3.38 -8.12
C MET A 87 -2.90 -3.79 -8.74
N SER A 88 -2.47 -3.09 -9.80
CA SER A 88 -1.14 -3.27 -10.40
C SER A 88 -0.04 -2.66 -9.51
N MET A 89 0.21 -3.26 -8.34
CA MET A 89 1.32 -2.88 -7.47
C MET A 89 2.58 -3.64 -7.85
N SER A 90 3.71 -2.93 -7.86
CA SER A 90 5.01 -3.51 -8.19
C SER A 90 6.10 -3.03 -7.21
N GLY A 91 7.27 -3.65 -7.26
CA GLY A 91 8.42 -3.27 -6.44
C GLY A 91 8.12 -3.28 -4.94
N SER A 92 8.47 -2.18 -4.28
CA SER A 92 8.27 -1.96 -2.84
C SER A 92 6.80 -1.95 -2.42
N ALA A 93 5.89 -1.50 -3.30
CA ALA A 93 4.47 -1.38 -3.01
C ALA A 93 3.75 -2.71 -2.76
N LYS A 94 4.35 -3.84 -3.16
CA LYS A 94 3.85 -5.18 -2.80
C LYS A 94 3.76 -5.41 -1.28
N TYR A 95 4.47 -4.61 -0.47
CA TYR A 95 4.31 -4.56 0.98
C TYR A 95 2.86 -4.33 1.44
N ALA A 96 2.04 -3.64 0.64
CA ALA A 96 0.63 -3.40 0.92
C ALA A 96 -0.20 -4.69 1.11
N GLU A 97 0.25 -5.80 0.51
CA GLU A 97 -0.45 -7.08 0.50
C GLU A 97 0.12 -8.07 1.54
N ASP A 98 1.28 -7.79 2.13
CA ASP A 98 1.87 -8.65 3.16
C ASP A 98 1.28 -8.33 4.53
N TYR A 99 0.23 -9.06 4.88
CA TYR A 99 -0.40 -8.98 6.19
C TYR A 99 0.07 -10.09 7.12
N GLN A 100 0.07 -9.79 8.42
CA GLN A 100 0.26 -10.78 9.48
C GLN A 100 -0.83 -11.86 9.37
N LYS A 101 -0.39 -13.13 9.32
CA LYS A 101 -1.27 -14.29 9.09
C LYS A 101 -1.66 -15.05 10.37
N THR A 102 -1.01 -14.74 11.48
CA THR A 102 -1.20 -15.38 12.79
C THR A 102 -0.99 -14.37 13.90
N ASN A 103 -1.72 -14.47 15.01
CA ASN A 103 -1.50 -13.61 16.18
C ASN A 103 -0.27 -14.01 17.01
N HIS A 104 0.28 -15.20 16.77
CA HIS A 104 1.48 -15.74 17.43
C HIS A 104 2.79 -15.24 16.82
N GLU A 105 2.76 -14.10 16.13
CA GLU A 105 3.95 -13.44 15.58
C GLU A 105 4.08 -12.00 16.08
N ALA A 106 5.30 -11.58 16.34
CA ALA A 106 5.67 -10.18 16.50
C ALA A 106 6.31 -9.71 15.19
N ARG A 107 5.87 -8.54 14.71
CA ARG A 107 6.29 -7.97 13.43
C ARG A 107 6.90 -6.59 13.65
N LEU A 108 8.00 -6.32 12.95
CA LEU A 108 8.57 -4.99 12.78
C LEU A 108 8.88 -4.78 11.30
N THR A 109 8.49 -3.64 10.74
CA THR A 109 8.85 -3.26 9.38
C THR A 109 9.83 -2.07 9.42
N LEU A 110 10.99 -2.24 8.80
CA LEU A 110 11.92 -1.14 8.53
C LEU A 110 11.68 -0.65 7.10
N LYS A 111 11.25 0.59 6.95
CA LYS A 111 11.12 1.28 5.67
C LYS A 111 12.37 2.10 5.40
N TYR A 112 12.93 1.96 4.22
CA TYR A 112 13.94 2.84 3.64
C TYR A 112 13.30 3.64 2.51
N SER A 113 13.51 4.95 2.47
CA SER A 113 12.95 5.84 1.46
C SER A 113 13.99 6.84 0.99
N THR A 114 14.18 6.94 -0.33
CA THR A 114 15.07 7.94 -0.92
C THR A 114 14.42 8.62 -2.12
N THR A 115 14.73 9.91 -2.32
CA THR A 115 14.41 10.68 -3.54
C THR A 115 15.70 11.24 -4.12
N THR A 116 15.72 11.45 -5.44
CA THR A 116 16.93 11.82 -6.17
C THR A 116 16.75 13.16 -6.88
N HIS A 117 15.72 13.25 -7.71
CA HIS A 117 15.38 14.42 -8.49
C HIS A 117 13.87 14.44 -8.75
N PHE A 118 13.40 15.58 -9.23
CA PHE A 118 12.07 15.68 -9.82
C PHE A 118 12.15 16.29 -11.21
N GLN A 119 11.18 15.95 -12.04
CA GLN A 119 10.97 16.52 -13.35
C GLN A 119 9.61 17.19 -13.40
N GLU A 120 9.51 18.33 -14.08
CA GLU A 120 8.24 19.02 -14.30
C GLU A 120 8.12 19.57 -15.72
N LEU A 121 6.88 19.67 -16.20
CA LEU A 121 6.55 20.37 -17.44
C LEU A 121 6.47 21.87 -17.19
N THR A 122 7.07 22.65 -18.07
CA THR A 122 6.94 24.11 -18.06
C THR A 122 5.50 24.53 -18.37
N MET A 123 4.92 25.37 -17.51
CA MET A 123 3.52 25.83 -17.64
C MET A 123 3.23 26.64 -18.91
N LYS A 124 4.27 27.08 -19.64
CA LYS A 124 4.17 27.93 -20.83
C LYS A 124 3.46 27.26 -22.03
N HIS A 125 3.22 25.94 -21.97
CA HIS A 125 2.73 25.15 -23.11
C HIS A 125 1.55 24.23 -22.72
N LEU A 126 0.81 24.60 -21.67
CA LEU A 126 -0.39 23.89 -21.23
C LEU A 126 -1.68 24.47 -21.87
N GLY A 127 -1.56 25.44 -22.79
CA GLY A 127 -2.71 25.92 -23.56
C GLY A 127 -3.14 24.91 -24.61
N ARG A 128 -4.45 24.88 -24.95
CA ARG A 128 -5.00 23.99 -25.99
C ARG A 128 -4.25 24.08 -27.33
N ASP A 129 -3.81 25.29 -27.70
CA ASP A 129 -3.13 25.57 -28.96
C ASP A 129 -1.68 25.05 -28.99
N ASP A 130 -1.11 24.69 -27.83
CA ASP A 130 0.25 24.15 -27.68
C ASP A 130 0.27 22.61 -27.57
N LEU A 131 -0.86 21.94 -27.83
CA LEU A 131 -1.00 20.49 -27.76
C LEU A 131 -0.90 19.86 -29.16
N ASP A 132 0.07 18.98 -29.36
CA ASP A 132 0.26 18.25 -30.63
C ASP A 132 -0.92 17.31 -30.95
N HIS A 133 -1.58 16.77 -29.91
CA HIS A 133 -2.67 15.79 -30.02
C HIS A 133 -3.92 16.24 -29.27
N SER A 134 -4.37 17.48 -29.53
CA SER A 134 -5.54 18.08 -28.88
C SER A 134 -6.83 17.29 -29.05
N TYR A 135 -6.99 16.48 -30.10
CA TYR A 135 -8.15 15.59 -30.31
C TYR A 135 -8.37 14.58 -29.17
N LEU A 136 -7.32 14.24 -28.41
CA LEU A 136 -7.44 13.36 -27.23
C LEU A 136 -8.22 14.01 -26.08
N LEU A 137 -8.32 15.35 -26.07
CA LEU A 137 -9.15 16.07 -25.10
C LEU A 137 -10.65 15.81 -25.30
N ASP A 138 -11.07 15.56 -26.55
CA ASP A 138 -12.44 15.21 -26.90
C ASP A 138 -12.75 13.73 -26.57
N THR A 139 -11.71 12.94 -26.24
CA THR A 139 -11.87 11.55 -25.81
C THR A 139 -12.05 11.47 -24.28
N ASP A 140 -13.09 10.78 -23.81
CA ASP A 140 -13.36 10.59 -22.37
C ASP A 140 -12.50 9.47 -21.73
N ILE A 141 -11.31 9.21 -22.29
CA ILE A 141 -10.44 8.10 -21.87
C ILE A 141 -9.60 8.41 -20.62
N ALA A 142 -9.43 9.70 -20.29
CA ALA A 142 -8.59 10.15 -19.19
C ALA A 142 -9.33 11.18 -18.35
N THR A 143 -8.75 11.67 -17.26
CA THR A 143 -9.23 12.86 -16.54
C THR A 143 -8.13 13.87 -16.22
N HIS A 144 -6.89 13.39 -16.14
CA HIS A 144 -5.72 14.17 -15.79
C HIS A 144 -4.53 13.83 -16.69
N VAL A 145 -3.52 14.69 -16.67
CA VAL A 145 -2.20 14.45 -17.27
C VAL A 145 -1.11 14.62 -16.23
N VAL A 146 -0.04 13.84 -16.33
CA VAL A 146 1.11 13.93 -15.43
C VAL A 146 1.97 15.14 -15.79
N THR A 147 2.05 16.11 -14.89
CA THR A 147 2.83 17.37 -15.06
C THR A 147 4.11 17.39 -14.26
N ARG A 148 4.19 16.62 -13.17
CA ARG A 148 5.40 16.49 -12.35
C ARG A 148 5.61 15.05 -11.89
N VAL A 149 6.87 14.64 -11.79
CA VAL A 149 7.28 13.33 -11.29
C VAL A 149 8.48 13.48 -10.36
N VAL A 150 8.37 12.93 -9.14
CA VAL A 150 9.51 12.75 -8.23
C VAL A 150 10.05 11.33 -8.40
N TYR A 151 11.36 11.22 -8.60
CA TYR A 151 12.07 9.96 -8.80
C TYR A 151 12.86 9.55 -7.55
N GLY A 152 12.89 8.25 -7.28
CA GLY A 152 13.66 7.66 -6.19
C GLY A 152 13.45 6.15 -6.09
N ALA A 153 13.65 5.60 -4.91
CA ALA A 153 13.36 4.19 -4.63
C ALA A 153 12.95 3.99 -3.17
N GLU A 154 12.25 2.89 -2.90
CA GLU A 154 11.90 2.45 -1.56
C GLU A 154 12.20 0.97 -1.33
N ALA A 155 12.35 0.61 -0.07
CA ALA A 155 12.47 -0.77 0.37
C ALA A 155 11.80 -0.96 1.73
N PHE A 156 11.13 -2.10 1.88
CA PHE A 156 10.52 -2.56 3.14
C PHE A 156 11.17 -3.87 3.54
N PHE A 157 11.75 -3.89 4.73
CA PHE A 157 12.26 -5.10 5.40
C PHE A 157 11.25 -5.47 6.49
N VAL A 158 10.50 -6.55 6.27
CA VAL A 158 9.50 -7.05 7.21
C VAL A 158 10.12 -8.17 8.02
N PHE A 159 10.33 -7.93 9.32
CA PHE A 159 10.88 -8.89 10.26
C PHE A 159 9.75 -9.53 11.08
N ASP A 160 9.56 -10.83 10.89
CA ASP A 160 8.60 -11.64 11.60
C ASP A 160 9.33 -12.56 12.60
N ARG A 161 8.84 -12.62 13.84
CA ARG A 161 9.29 -13.58 14.86
C ARG A 161 8.10 -14.28 15.49
N THR A 162 8.12 -15.61 15.53
CA THR A 162 7.14 -16.38 16.30
C THR A 162 7.31 -16.11 17.80
N VAL A 163 6.18 -15.91 18.47
CA VAL A 163 6.05 -15.63 19.90
C VAL A 163 5.42 -16.86 20.55
N SER A 164 6.07 -17.43 21.56
CA SER A 164 5.48 -18.51 22.34
C SER A 164 4.43 -17.99 23.32
N ASP A 165 3.56 -18.86 23.84
CA ASP A 165 2.50 -18.47 24.79
C ASP A 165 3.04 -17.86 26.10
N SER A 166 4.30 -18.15 26.44
CA SER A 166 5.02 -17.57 27.59
C SER A 166 5.64 -16.20 27.31
N GLU A 167 5.71 -15.75 26.05
CA GLU A 167 6.33 -14.49 25.64
C GLU A 167 5.28 -13.40 25.42
N SER A 168 5.58 -12.18 25.88
CA SER A 168 4.74 -11.02 25.60
C SER A 168 5.06 -10.44 24.22
N LYS A 169 4.07 -10.41 23.31
CA LYS A 169 4.20 -9.75 21.99
C LYS A 169 4.70 -8.31 22.11
N LYS A 170 4.24 -7.56 23.13
CA LYS A 170 4.71 -6.19 23.41
C LYS A 170 6.19 -6.16 23.80
N ALA A 171 6.65 -7.09 24.64
CA ALA A 171 8.07 -7.17 25.01
C ALA A 171 8.96 -7.56 23.83
N VAL A 172 8.49 -8.47 22.97
CA VAL A 172 9.20 -8.87 21.73
C VAL A 172 9.27 -7.68 20.76
N SER A 173 8.17 -6.96 20.53
CA SER A 173 8.16 -5.74 19.70
C SER A 173 9.05 -4.63 20.28
N GLY A 174 9.08 -4.45 21.60
CA GLY A 174 9.97 -3.49 22.26
C GLY A 174 11.46 -3.84 22.08
N SER A 175 11.79 -5.13 22.20
CA SER A 175 13.15 -5.64 21.96
C SER A 175 13.57 -5.47 20.51
N LEU A 176 12.65 -5.71 19.57
CA LEU A 176 12.85 -5.45 18.15
C LEU A 176 13.20 -3.98 17.92
N LYS A 177 12.35 -3.06 18.39
CA LYS A 177 12.57 -1.63 18.22
C LYS A 177 13.93 -1.18 18.78
N ALA A 178 14.29 -1.63 19.98
CA ALA A 178 15.58 -1.31 20.60
C ALA A 178 16.79 -1.76 19.77
N ILE A 179 16.70 -2.86 19.02
CA ILE A 179 17.78 -3.33 18.13
C ILE A 179 17.90 -2.43 16.90
N PHE A 180 16.78 -1.97 16.33
CA PHE A 180 16.76 -1.11 15.14
C PHE A 180 17.02 0.37 15.44
N ASP A 181 16.82 0.80 16.69
CA ASP A 181 17.23 2.13 17.18
C ASP A 181 18.76 2.25 17.36
N LYS A 182 19.51 1.13 17.34
CA LYS A 182 20.97 1.18 17.39
C LYS A 182 21.54 1.81 16.11
N PRO A 183 22.69 2.51 16.18
CA PRO A 183 23.35 3.15 15.04
C PRO A 183 23.90 2.17 13.98
N VAL A 184 23.47 0.91 14.00
CA VAL A 184 23.79 -0.14 13.04
C VAL A 184 23.32 0.21 11.62
N PHE A 185 22.22 0.98 11.53
CA PHE A 185 21.58 1.46 10.30
C PHE A 185 21.97 2.91 9.95
N ASN A 186 22.92 3.53 10.67
CA ASN A 186 23.50 4.81 10.25
C ASN A 186 24.44 4.60 9.06
N ILE A 187 24.21 5.37 7.99
CA ILE A 187 24.73 5.12 6.64
C ILE A 187 26.21 5.50 6.46
N GLU A 188 26.90 5.98 7.49
CA GLU A 188 28.31 6.40 7.39
C GLU A 188 29.21 5.63 8.36
N GLY A 189 29.71 4.47 7.92
CA GLY A 189 30.87 3.84 8.57
C GLY A 189 30.97 2.33 8.42
N LYS A 190 32.20 1.80 8.51
CA LYS A 190 32.48 0.38 8.76
C LYS A 190 32.09 0.02 10.20
N PHE A 191 30.83 0.25 10.59
CA PHE A 191 30.38 -0.11 11.92
C PHE A 191 30.21 -1.63 11.98
N LYS A 192 31.05 -2.29 12.78
CA LYS A 192 30.85 -3.70 13.13
C LYS A 192 29.60 -3.77 14.00
N LEU A 193 28.63 -4.57 13.57
CA LEU A 193 27.42 -4.85 14.29
C LEU A 193 27.78 -5.53 15.62
N ASN A 194 27.72 -4.78 16.73
CA ASN A 194 28.04 -5.30 18.05
C ASN A 194 26.74 -5.60 18.80
N LEU A 195 26.28 -6.85 18.69
CA LEU A 195 25.14 -7.36 19.44
C LEU A 195 25.64 -8.11 20.67
N THR A 196 24.93 -7.96 21.79
CA THR A 196 25.13 -8.84 22.94
C THR A 196 24.76 -10.28 22.57
N LYS A 197 25.23 -11.27 23.34
CA LYS A 197 24.87 -12.68 23.11
C LYS A 197 23.34 -12.89 23.13
N GLN A 198 22.63 -12.17 23.99
CA GLN A 198 21.17 -12.24 24.09
C GLN A 198 20.49 -11.64 22.84
N GLU A 199 20.97 -10.50 22.36
CA GLU A 199 20.46 -9.87 21.14
C GLU A 199 20.75 -10.71 19.90
N LYS A 200 21.92 -11.36 19.85
CA LYS A 200 22.25 -12.29 18.77
C LYS A 200 21.25 -13.44 18.72
N ASN A 201 21.05 -14.13 19.84
CA ASN A 201 20.05 -15.19 19.96
C ASN A 201 18.62 -14.71 19.64
N PHE A 202 18.33 -13.42 19.83
CA PHE A 202 17.05 -12.80 19.48
C PHE A 202 16.92 -12.61 17.97
N VAL A 203 17.90 -12.01 17.31
CA VAL A 203 17.85 -11.72 15.87
C VAL A 203 17.97 -12.98 15.01
N ASP A 204 18.63 -14.03 15.51
CA ASP A 204 18.73 -15.34 14.84
C ASP A 204 17.36 -16.01 14.64
N LYS A 205 16.35 -15.60 15.42
CA LYS A 205 14.96 -16.08 15.31
C LYS A 205 14.10 -15.25 14.36
N LEU A 206 14.65 -14.19 13.77
CA LEU A 206 13.92 -13.32 12.85
C LEU A 206 13.94 -13.87 11.44
N ARG A 207 12.76 -13.91 10.82
CA ARG A 207 12.61 -14.09 9.38
C ARG A 207 12.46 -12.74 8.73
N CYS A 208 13.22 -12.48 7.67
CA CYS A 208 13.09 -11.26 6.87
C CYS A 208 12.35 -11.56 5.57
N LYS A 209 11.31 -10.78 5.28
CA LYS A 209 10.77 -10.62 3.92
C LYS A 209 11.18 -9.25 3.40
N PHE A 210 11.39 -9.16 2.10
CA PHE A 210 11.92 -7.97 1.47
C PHE A 210 11.09 -7.56 0.25
N TYR A 211 10.61 -6.33 0.25
CA TYR A 211 9.88 -5.70 -0.85
C TYR A 211 10.61 -4.45 -1.27
N SER A 212 10.96 -4.31 -2.54
CA SER A 212 11.85 -3.22 -2.95
C SER A 212 11.76 -2.87 -4.42
N ASP A 213 12.07 -1.61 -4.71
CA ASP A 213 12.27 -1.08 -6.05
C ASP A 213 13.70 -1.34 -6.58
N PHE A 214 14.62 -1.79 -5.71
CA PHE A 214 16.00 -2.09 -6.07
C PHE A 214 16.12 -3.49 -6.70
N ARG A 215 16.89 -3.58 -7.79
CA ARG A 215 17.23 -4.87 -8.41
C ARG A 215 18.36 -5.54 -7.64
N LEU A 216 18.05 -6.59 -6.88
CA LEU A 216 19.02 -7.40 -6.15
C LEU A 216 19.32 -8.72 -6.86
N LYS A 217 20.53 -9.25 -6.65
CA LYS A 217 20.89 -10.62 -7.06
C LYS A 217 20.25 -11.68 -6.14
N LYS A 218 20.15 -11.37 -4.84
CA LYS A 218 19.57 -12.24 -3.81
C LYS A 218 18.84 -11.36 -2.79
N ASN A 219 17.60 -11.73 -2.47
CA ASN A 219 16.83 -11.05 -1.42
C ASN A 219 17.27 -11.52 -0.03
N PRO A 220 17.31 -10.63 0.97
CA PRO A 220 17.66 -11.00 2.34
C PRO A 220 16.54 -11.84 2.96
N ASN A 221 16.92 -12.90 3.68
CA ASN A 221 15.97 -13.77 4.40
C ASN A 221 16.13 -13.76 5.93
N ASN A 222 17.17 -13.09 6.43
CA ASN A 222 17.51 -12.98 7.84
C ASN A 222 18.04 -11.58 8.18
N PHE A 223 18.28 -11.32 9.46
CA PHE A 223 18.70 -10.01 9.97
C PHE A 223 20.09 -9.57 9.44
N GLU A 224 21.09 -10.45 9.40
CA GLU A 224 22.44 -10.08 8.97
C GLU A 224 22.49 -9.75 7.46
N GLU A 225 21.79 -10.54 6.65
CA GLU A 225 21.62 -10.26 5.22
C GLU A 225 20.88 -8.92 5.02
N ALA A 226 19.83 -8.65 5.81
CA ALA A 226 19.07 -7.41 5.72
C ALA A 226 19.92 -6.17 6.04
N VAL A 227 20.74 -6.21 7.10
CA VAL A 227 21.68 -5.12 7.43
C VAL A 227 22.69 -4.89 6.31
N THR A 228 23.19 -5.97 5.70
CA THR A 228 24.14 -5.90 4.58
C THR A 228 23.50 -5.21 3.37
N ILE A 229 22.30 -5.64 2.99
CA ILE A 229 21.55 -5.04 1.88
C ILE A 229 21.21 -3.59 2.17
N TYR A 230 20.75 -3.26 3.39
CA TYR A 230 20.40 -1.90 3.80
C TYR A 230 21.57 -0.92 3.54
N ARG A 231 22.79 -1.31 3.92
CA ARG A 231 24.01 -0.49 3.70
C ARG A 231 24.37 -0.33 2.23
N GLN A 232 23.94 -1.23 1.37
CA GLN A 232 24.19 -1.19 -0.07
C GLN A 232 23.14 -0.38 -0.83
N LEU A 233 21.93 -0.17 -0.27
CA LEU A 233 20.81 0.50 -0.96
C LEU A 233 21.20 1.84 -1.60
N PRO A 234 21.96 2.76 -0.95
CA PRO A 234 22.34 4.01 -1.59
C PRO A 234 23.14 3.81 -2.87
N SER A 235 24.07 2.84 -2.88
CA SER A 235 24.90 2.53 -4.06
C SER A 235 24.13 1.87 -5.19
N LEU A 236 22.99 1.23 -4.90
CA LEU A 236 22.17 0.55 -5.90
C LEU A 236 21.33 1.52 -6.76
N LEU A 237 21.24 2.80 -6.38
CA LEU A 237 20.64 3.83 -7.23
C LEU A 237 21.46 4.07 -8.51
N GLY A 238 22.74 3.69 -8.52
CA GLY A 238 23.65 3.94 -9.63
C GLY A 238 24.39 5.28 -9.50
N ILE A 239 25.42 5.47 -10.33
CA ILE A 239 26.34 6.63 -10.22
C ILE A 239 25.59 7.95 -10.45
N ASN A 240 24.59 7.94 -11.33
CA ASN A 240 23.78 9.10 -11.71
C ASN A 240 22.30 8.92 -11.34
N ASN A 241 21.99 8.04 -10.39
CA ASN A 241 20.63 7.66 -10.02
C ASN A 241 19.83 7.03 -11.18
N GLU A 242 20.49 6.36 -12.11
CA GLU A 242 19.88 5.73 -13.29
C GLU A 242 18.84 4.66 -12.97
N ASN A 243 18.89 4.08 -11.76
CA ASN A 243 17.92 3.07 -11.30
C ASN A 243 16.75 3.68 -10.50
N ALA A 244 16.67 5.01 -10.38
CA ALA A 244 15.54 5.66 -9.72
C ALA A 244 14.25 5.50 -10.54
N ILE A 245 13.16 5.16 -9.87
CA ILE A 245 11.84 5.00 -10.48
C ILE A 245 10.90 6.14 -10.06
N PRO A 246 9.82 6.39 -10.81
CA PRO A 246 8.75 7.30 -10.39
C PRO A 246 8.18 6.88 -9.03
N LYS A 247 8.20 7.77 -8.03
CA LYS A 247 7.62 7.53 -6.69
C LYS A 247 6.30 8.25 -6.48
N LYS A 248 6.24 9.52 -6.90
CA LYS A 248 5.10 10.40 -6.71
C LYS A 248 4.91 11.24 -7.96
N VAL A 249 3.65 11.43 -8.36
CA VAL A 249 3.26 12.22 -9.52
C VAL A 249 2.26 13.29 -9.13
N TRP A 250 2.25 14.35 -9.92
CA TRP A 250 1.23 15.39 -9.89
C TRP A 250 0.37 15.24 -11.14
N LEU A 251 -0.94 15.21 -10.92
CA LEU A 251 -1.97 15.00 -11.92
C LEU A 251 -2.68 16.33 -12.12
N TYR A 252 -2.48 16.94 -13.28
CA TYR A 252 -3.13 18.17 -13.68
C TYR A 252 -4.47 17.86 -14.36
N PRO A 253 -5.59 18.43 -13.90
CA PRO A 253 -6.91 18.17 -14.48
C PRO A 253 -7.01 18.65 -15.93
N LEU A 254 -7.50 17.78 -16.82
CA LEU A 254 -7.59 18.12 -18.24
C LEU A 254 -8.59 19.23 -18.55
N HIS A 255 -9.63 19.40 -17.73
CA HIS A 255 -10.59 20.49 -17.89
C HIS A 255 -9.99 21.89 -17.70
N LEU A 256 -8.79 21.99 -17.11
CA LEU A 256 -8.06 23.24 -16.98
C LEU A 256 -7.19 23.55 -18.22
N LEU A 257 -7.02 22.60 -19.14
CA LEU A 257 -6.36 22.84 -20.44
C LEU A 257 -7.36 23.35 -21.50
N ASP A 258 -8.63 22.96 -21.37
CA ASP A 258 -9.73 23.41 -22.22
C ASP A 258 -11.05 23.42 -21.43
N ASN A 259 -11.59 24.63 -21.25
CA ASN A 259 -12.80 24.87 -20.46
C ASN A 259 -14.06 24.21 -21.05
N ASN A 260 -14.04 23.75 -22.30
CA ASN A 260 -15.14 23.00 -22.89
C ASN A 260 -15.21 21.55 -22.39
N ILE A 261 -14.13 21.05 -21.77
CA ILE A 261 -14.09 19.69 -21.23
C ILE A 261 -14.80 19.63 -19.88
N THR A 262 -15.84 18.82 -19.78
CA THR A 262 -16.54 18.56 -18.52
C THR A 262 -16.17 17.18 -17.97
N ARG A 263 -15.13 17.12 -17.14
CA ARG A 263 -14.70 15.87 -16.47
C ARG A 263 -14.94 15.96 -14.97
N ILE A 264 -16.07 15.41 -14.52
CA ILE A 264 -16.39 15.35 -13.09
C ILE A 264 -15.63 14.19 -12.45
N VAL A 265 -14.72 14.55 -11.54
CA VAL A 265 -14.06 13.63 -10.62
C VAL A 265 -14.47 13.98 -9.21
N ARG A 266 -15.18 13.07 -8.55
CA ARG A 266 -15.60 13.22 -7.15
C ARG A 266 -14.59 12.58 -6.21
N GLU A 267 -14.33 13.26 -5.10
CA GLU A 267 -13.65 12.66 -3.95
C GLU A 267 -14.61 11.76 -3.17
N ILE A 268 -14.04 10.84 -2.39
CA ILE A 268 -14.80 9.95 -1.51
C ILE A 268 -14.67 10.46 -0.08
N SER A 269 -15.79 10.50 0.66
CA SER A 269 -15.78 10.93 2.06
C SER A 269 -14.90 10.05 2.95
N SER A 270 -14.22 10.65 3.92
CA SER A 270 -13.40 9.95 4.91
C SER A 270 -14.22 8.95 5.71
N ASN A 271 -15.46 9.31 6.07
CA ASN A 271 -16.36 8.44 6.83
C ASN A 271 -16.61 7.10 6.13
N LEU A 272 -16.87 7.13 4.81
CA LEU A 272 -17.04 5.90 4.03
C LEU A 272 -15.74 5.09 3.98
N VAL A 273 -14.60 5.76 3.81
CA VAL A 273 -13.27 5.12 3.77
C VAL A 273 -12.96 4.41 5.08
N ASP A 274 -13.04 5.11 6.20
CA ASP A 274 -12.70 4.60 7.52
C ASP A 274 -13.63 3.45 7.91
N TYR A 275 -14.94 3.58 7.62
CA TYR A 275 -15.91 2.53 7.89
C TYR A 275 -15.67 1.28 7.04
N SER A 276 -15.42 1.42 5.73
CA SER A 276 -15.10 0.29 4.85
C SER A 276 -13.83 -0.44 5.26
N ILE A 277 -12.77 0.30 5.64
CA ILE A 277 -11.52 -0.31 6.10
C ILE A 277 -11.76 -1.04 7.43
N SER A 278 -12.38 -0.39 8.41
CA SER A 278 -12.68 -0.99 9.72
C SER A 278 -13.46 -2.29 9.59
N THR A 279 -14.51 -2.32 8.77
CA THR A 279 -15.32 -3.53 8.55
C THR A 279 -14.51 -4.68 7.99
N ILE A 280 -13.67 -4.44 6.97
CA ILE A 280 -12.83 -5.50 6.38
C ILE A 280 -11.73 -5.95 7.35
N GLU A 281 -11.11 -5.03 8.08
CA GLU A 281 -10.07 -5.38 9.06
C GLU A 281 -10.60 -6.17 10.24
N ASN A 282 -11.80 -5.86 10.73
CA ASN A 282 -12.45 -6.61 11.80
C ASN A 282 -12.73 -8.05 11.35
N LEU A 283 -13.26 -8.24 10.14
CA LEU A 283 -13.49 -9.57 9.56
C LEU A 283 -12.18 -10.36 9.40
N ARG A 284 -11.12 -9.72 8.89
CA ARG A 284 -9.78 -10.32 8.75
C ARG A 284 -9.18 -10.71 10.10
N SER A 285 -9.31 -9.85 11.11
CA SER A 285 -8.81 -10.12 12.47
C SER A 285 -9.48 -11.35 13.08
N LEU A 286 -10.81 -11.47 12.93
CA LEU A 286 -11.56 -12.65 13.38
C LEU A 286 -11.17 -13.92 12.62
N GLU A 287 -10.93 -13.81 11.31
CA GLU A 287 -10.46 -14.93 10.49
C GLU A 287 -9.07 -15.42 10.92
N VAL A 288 -8.12 -14.51 11.14
CA VAL A 288 -6.78 -14.85 11.64
C VAL A 288 -6.86 -15.53 13.00
N ARG A 289 -7.68 -15.01 13.93
CA ARG A 289 -7.89 -15.63 15.24
C ARG A 289 -8.47 -17.05 15.12
N ALA A 290 -9.44 -17.26 14.23
CA ALA A 290 -10.02 -18.59 14.00
C ALA A 290 -9.02 -19.56 13.34
N LEU A 291 -8.16 -19.08 12.44
CA LEU A 291 -7.06 -19.85 11.86
C LEU A 291 -6.01 -20.24 12.91
N ASP A 292 -5.66 -19.34 13.83
CA ASP A 292 -4.76 -19.65 14.95
C ASP A 292 -5.31 -20.78 15.82
N LEU A 293 -6.62 -20.78 16.10
CA LEU A 293 -7.26 -21.87 16.84
C LEU A 293 -7.13 -23.20 16.11
N LEU A 294 -7.34 -23.22 14.78
CA LEU A 294 -7.27 -24.44 13.96
C LEU A 294 -5.90 -25.14 14.01
N GLU A 295 -4.82 -24.43 14.38
CA GLU A 295 -3.48 -25.00 14.58
C GLU A 295 -3.35 -25.79 15.90
N ASN A 296 -4.35 -25.76 16.79
CA ASN A 296 -4.32 -26.48 18.05
C ASN A 296 -4.33 -28.00 17.83
N SER A 297 -3.40 -28.69 18.51
CA SER A 297 -3.25 -30.15 18.45
C SER A 297 -4.50 -30.95 18.83
N ILE A 298 -5.44 -30.37 19.60
CA ILE A 298 -6.69 -31.04 20.00
C ILE A 298 -7.56 -31.44 18.80
N PHE A 299 -7.43 -30.72 17.68
CA PHE A 299 -8.16 -31.00 16.44
C PHE A 299 -7.68 -32.26 15.71
N THR A 300 -6.64 -32.94 16.21
CA THR A 300 -6.32 -34.31 15.80
C THR A 300 -7.38 -35.32 16.24
N ARG A 301 -8.20 -35.00 17.25
CA ARG A 301 -9.22 -35.89 17.82
C ARG A 301 -10.65 -35.37 17.65
N LEU A 302 -10.84 -34.07 17.46
CA LEU A 302 -12.15 -33.40 17.45
C LEU A 302 -12.51 -32.84 16.07
N ASN A 303 -12.73 -33.74 15.10
CA ASN A 303 -12.99 -33.37 13.70
C ASN A 303 -14.20 -32.45 13.52
N HIS A 304 -15.30 -32.70 14.23
CA HIS A 304 -16.51 -31.89 14.11
C HIS A 304 -16.27 -30.40 14.44
N MET A 305 -15.50 -30.10 15.49
CA MET A 305 -15.18 -28.71 15.83
C MET A 305 -14.21 -28.07 14.83
N LYS A 306 -13.27 -28.86 14.28
CA LYS A 306 -12.38 -28.42 13.20
C LYS A 306 -13.17 -28.02 11.95
N GLU A 307 -14.16 -28.82 11.57
CA GLU A 307 -15.07 -28.52 10.45
C GLU A 307 -15.85 -27.23 10.69
N GLN A 308 -16.40 -27.04 11.90
CA GLN A 308 -17.11 -25.81 12.26
C GLN A 308 -16.24 -24.55 12.15
N LEU A 309 -15.01 -24.58 12.66
CA LEU A 309 -14.07 -23.46 12.55
C LEU A 309 -13.63 -23.23 11.10
N SER A 310 -13.41 -24.29 10.33
CA SER A 310 -13.05 -24.19 8.90
C SER A 310 -14.17 -23.54 8.10
N ASP A 311 -15.42 -23.95 8.35
CA ASP A 311 -16.61 -23.35 7.75
C ASP A 311 -16.76 -21.88 8.15
N PHE A 312 -16.49 -21.55 9.42
CA PHE A 312 -16.49 -20.18 9.90
C PHE A 312 -15.46 -19.33 9.17
N THR A 313 -14.21 -19.78 9.06
CA THR A 313 -13.16 -19.07 8.31
C THR A 313 -13.55 -18.88 6.85
N ALA A 314 -14.05 -19.92 6.19
CA ALA A 314 -14.45 -19.85 4.78
C ALA A 314 -15.60 -18.84 4.54
N ARG A 315 -16.55 -18.75 5.48
CA ARG A 315 -17.63 -17.74 5.43
C ARG A 315 -17.11 -16.33 5.62
N LEU A 316 -16.14 -16.13 6.52
CA LEU A 316 -15.46 -14.83 6.69
C LEU A 316 -14.68 -14.42 5.43
N SER A 317 -13.95 -15.34 4.80
CA SER A 317 -13.26 -15.05 3.54
C SER A 317 -14.26 -14.69 2.44
N LYS A 318 -15.39 -15.41 2.36
CA LYS A 318 -16.43 -15.18 1.36
C LYS A 318 -17.05 -13.79 1.49
N ILE A 319 -17.50 -13.38 2.68
CA ILE A 319 -18.10 -12.06 2.86
C ILE A 319 -17.09 -10.92 2.59
N GLN A 320 -15.82 -11.09 2.97
CA GLN A 320 -14.77 -10.14 2.60
C GLN A 320 -14.62 -10.04 1.06
N GLY A 321 -14.66 -11.17 0.36
CA GLY A 321 -14.65 -11.23 -1.10
C GLY A 321 -15.83 -10.49 -1.73
N ASP A 322 -17.04 -10.75 -1.25
CA ASP A 322 -18.27 -10.11 -1.73
C ASP A 322 -18.22 -8.58 -1.54
N LEU A 323 -17.76 -8.12 -0.36
CA LEU A 323 -17.60 -6.68 -0.07
C LEU A 323 -16.57 -6.03 -1.00
N LYS A 324 -15.41 -6.69 -1.21
CA LYS A 324 -14.37 -6.21 -2.14
C LYS A 324 -14.86 -6.17 -3.59
N GLU A 325 -15.69 -7.13 -4.02
CA GLU A 325 -16.29 -7.11 -5.35
C GLU A 325 -17.26 -5.94 -5.53
N LYS A 326 -18.14 -5.70 -4.54
CA LYS A 326 -19.03 -4.52 -4.58
C LYS A 326 -18.24 -3.22 -4.55
N LEU A 327 -17.19 -3.12 -3.75
CA LEU A 327 -16.30 -1.96 -3.73
C LEU A 327 -15.67 -1.71 -5.12
N ALA A 328 -15.13 -2.74 -5.76
CA ALA A 328 -14.55 -2.63 -7.11
C ALA A 328 -15.57 -2.17 -8.15
N LEU A 329 -16.83 -2.60 -8.03
CA LEU A 329 -17.91 -2.24 -8.94
C LEU A 329 -18.39 -0.78 -8.77
N TYR A 330 -18.50 -0.31 -7.53
CA TYR A 330 -19.08 1.00 -7.24
C TYR A 330 -18.06 2.13 -7.21
N LEU A 331 -16.80 1.86 -6.84
CA LEU A 331 -15.79 2.91 -6.67
C LEU A 331 -15.60 3.77 -7.94
N PRO A 332 -15.47 3.22 -9.16
CA PRO A 332 -15.36 4.04 -10.36
C PRO A 332 -16.62 4.88 -10.64
N LYS A 333 -17.81 4.32 -10.36
CA LYS A 333 -19.09 5.00 -10.56
C LYS A 333 -19.23 6.20 -9.63
N LEU A 334 -18.85 6.04 -8.37
CA LEU A 334 -18.86 7.12 -7.37
C LEU A 334 -17.95 8.27 -7.75
N ARG A 335 -16.77 7.97 -8.31
CA ARG A 335 -15.79 8.97 -8.72
C ARG A 335 -16.14 9.65 -10.05
N GLY A 336 -16.84 8.95 -10.94
CA GLY A 336 -17.26 9.49 -12.23
C GLY A 336 -18.55 10.31 -12.17
N ASN A 337 -19.03 10.72 -13.34
CA ASN A 337 -20.29 11.45 -13.47
C ASN A 337 -21.50 10.51 -13.47
N THR A 338 -21.67 9.71 -12.42
CA THR A 338 -22.86 8.85 -12.28
C THR A 338 -23.82 9.39 -11.22
N SER A 339 -25.07 8.94 -11.29
CA SER A 339 -26.11 9.19 -10.28
C SER A 339 -25.94 8.32 -9.02
N VAL A 340 -24.89 7.51 -8.93
CA VAL A 340 -24.64 6.67 -7.75
C VAL A 340 -24.14 7.55 -6.61
N GLU A 341 -24.87 7.54 -5.51
CA GLU A 341 -24.50 8.22 -4.28
C GLU A 341 -23.61 7.33 -3.40
N GLU A 342 -22.77 7.97 -2.58
CA GLU A 342 -21.96 7.26 -1.58
C GLU A 342 -22.81 6.42 -0.61
N SER A 343 -24.05 6.82 -0.37
CA SER A 343 -25.05 6.11 0.44
C SER A 343 -25.24 4.66 -0.02
N VAL A 344 -25.10 4.38 -1.33
CA VAL A 344 -25.21 3.04 -1.90
C VAL A 344 -24.10 2.15 -1.38
N LEU A 345 -22.84 2.59 -1.48
CA LEU A 345 -21.69 1.81 -1.01
C LEU A 345 -21.66 1.75 0.51
N PHE A 346 -21.99 2.84 1.20
CA PHE A 346 -22.13 2.85 2.66
C PHE A 346 -23.13 1.78 3.14
N ASN A 347 -24.29 1.68 2.49
CA ASN A 347 -25.29 0.66 2.81
C ASN A 347 -24.83 -0.78 2.52
N VAL A 348 -23.92 -1.00 1.57
CA VAL A 348 -23.32 -2.34 1.35
C VAL A 348 -22.54 -2.77 2.59
N PHE A 349 -21.66 -1.91 3.11
CA PHE A 349 -20.90 -2.23 4.33
C PHE A 349 -21.81 -2.26 5.56
N LYS A 350 -22.77 -1.34 5.68
CA LYS A 350 -23.69 -1.26 6.81
C LYS A 350 -24.59 -2.48 6.97
N LYS A 351 -24.87 -3.21 5.89
CA LYS A 351 -25.59 -4.49 5.96
C LYS A 351 -24.86 -5.55 6.77
N VAL A 352 -23.54 -5.44 6.95
CA VAL A 352 -22.79 -6.35 7.83
C VAL A 352 -23.30 -6.23 9.27
N ASP A 353 -23.53 -5.01 9.76
CA ASP A 353 -23.98 -4.73 11.13
C ASP A 353 -25.35 -5.32 11.46
N SER A 354 -26.26 -5.38 10.49
CA SER A 354 -27.59 -5.99 10.67
C SER A 354 -27.63 -7.48 10.36
N SER A 355 -26.55 -8.04 9.82
CA SER A 355 -26.46 -9.45 9.46
C SER A 355 -25.97 -10.33 10.63
N PRO A 356 -25.97 -11.66 10.48
CA PRO A 356 -25.26 -12.56 11.39
C PRO A 356 -23.75 -12.31 11.47
N PHE A 357 -23.16 -11.58 10.51
CA PHE A 357 -21.74 -11.23 10.46
C PHE A 357 -21.38 -9.93 11.20
N ASN A 358 -22.29 -9.37 11.99
CA ASN A 358 -21.91 -8.22 12.82
C ASN A 358 -20.82 -8.63 13.81
N GLN A 359 -19.95 -7.66 14.12
CA GLN A 359 -18.76 -7.88 14.92
C GLN A 359 -19.05 -8.52 16.28
N GLN A 360 -20.06 -8.03 17.01
CA GLN A 360 -20.38 -8.52 18.35
C GLN A 360 -20.77 -10.01 18.34
N LYS A 361 -21.58 -10.45 17.37
CA LYS A 361 -21.98 -11.86 17.25
C LYS A 361 -20.80 -12.75 16.87
N LEU A 362 -19.99 -12.33 15.91
CA LEU A 362 -18.82 -13.11 15.49
C LEU A 362 -17.78 -13.22 16.62
N GLU A 363 -17.51 -12.11 17.32
CA GLU A 363 -16.62 -12.12 18.48
C GLU A 363 -17.14 -13.02 19.60
N SER A 364 -18.44 -12.95 19.91
CA SER A 364 -19.05 -13.80 20.93
C SER A 364 -18.93 -15.27 20.56
N TRP A 365 -19.24 -15.63 19.31
CA TRP A 365 -19.12 -17.01 18.85
C TRP A 365 -17.69 -17.53 18.94
N LEU A 366 -16.72 -16.74 18.49
CA LEU A 366 -15.31 -17.12 18.54
C LEU A 366 -14.79 -17.26 19.97
N LYS A 367 -15.20 -16.36 20.88
CA LYS A 367 -14.87 -16.46 22.32
C LYS A 367 -15.41 -17.71 22.98
N GLU A 368 -16.62 -18.15 22.63
CA GLU A 368 -17.14 -19.42 23.16
C GLU A 368 -16.35 -20.61 22.62
N LYS A 369 -15.93 -20.58 21.34
CA LYS A 369 -15.03 -21.61 20.79
C LYS A 369 -13.65 -21.62 21.44
N GLU A 370 -13.08 -20.46 21.74
CA GLU A 370 -11.84 -20.35 22.51
C GLU A 370 -11.96 -21.04 23.88
N LYS A 371 -13.10 -20.90 24.58
CA LYS A 371 -13.36 -21.57 25.86
C LYS A 371 -13.60 -23.08 25.73
N GLU A 372 -14.23 -23.54 24.66
CA GLU A 372 -14.45 -24.98 24.41
C GLU A 372 -13.14 -25.71 24.12
N ILE A 373 -12.13 -25.01 23.58
CA ILE A 373 -10.82 -25.55 23.20
C ILE A 373 -9.81 -25.51 24.36
N ALA A 374 -9.91 -24.51 25.24
CA ALA A 374 -9.07 -24.35 26.42
C ALA A 374 -9.37 -25.42 27.48
#